data_AF-A0A7X7QMY5-F1
#
_entry.id   AF-A0A7X7QMY5-F1
#
_cell.length_a   1.000
_cell.length_b   1.000
_cell.length_c   1.000
_cell.angle_alpha   90.00
_cell.angle_beta   90.00
_cell.angle_gamma   90.00
#
_symmetry.space_group_name_H-M   'P 1'
#
loop_
_entity.id
_entity.type
_entity.pdbx_description
1 polymer ?
#
loop_
_entity_poly.entity_id
_entity_poly.type
_entity_poly.pdbx_seq_one_letter_code
_entity_poly.pdbx_strand_id
1 'polypeptide(L)'
;GLAGISPPLLAYDLAPWLALTPPPRWWLAPTDVFCPTGALESLGVEPRHIHVFPGDDHFFRGTEPALAQAVLGDLLGAAAEPIATEGIST
;
A
#
# COMPACT_ATOMS: atom_id res chain seq x y z
N GLY A 1 8.75 -5.12 -1.24
CA GLY A 1 7.92 -4.84 -0.06
C GLY A 1 6.64 -5.65 -0.11
N LEU A 2 5.77 -5.51 0.90
CA LEU A 2 4.44 -6.12 0.93
C LEU A 2 3.37 -5.05 0.60
N ALA A 3 2.34 -5.44 -0.15
CA ALA A 3 1.18 -4.61 -0.44
C ALA A 3 -0.10 -5.23 0.15
N GLY A 4 -0.91 -4.43 0.83
CA GLY A 4 -2.28 -4.75 1.21
C GLY A 4 -3.27 -3.91 0.42
N ILE A 5 -4.27 -4.55 -0.19
CA ILE A 5 -5.30 -3.89 -0.99
C ILE A 5 -6.63 -4.14 -0.30
N SER A 6 -7.33 -3.07 0.09
CA SER A 6 -8.64 -3.09 0.73
C SER A 6 -8.77 -4.21 1.78
N PRO A 7 -7.89 -4.26 2.78
CA PRO A 7 -7.92 -5.34 3.75
C PRO A 7 -9.27 -5.32 4.50
N PRO A 8 -9.96 -6.46 4.65
CA PRO A 8 -11.22 -6.51 5.38
C PRO A 8 -10.99 -6.41 6.90
N LEU A 9 -10.81 -5.19 7.40
CA LEU A 9 -10.40 -4.85 8.77
C LEU A 9 -11.40 -5.31 9.85
N LEU A 10 -12.64 -5.55 9.46
CA LEU A 10 -13.68 -6.04 10.37
C LEU A 10 -13.64 -7.57 10.56
N ALA A 11 -12.91 -8.29 9.70
CA ALA A 11 -12.90 -9.75 9.68
C ALA A 11 -11.57 -10.37 10.15
N TYR A 12 -10.47 -9.61 10.11
CA TYR A 12 -9.13 -10.14 10.38
C TYR A 12 -8.30 -9.21 11.28
N ASP A 13 -7.50 -9.83 12.15
CA ASP A 13 -6.45 -9.13 12.88
C ASP A 13 -5.24 -8.90 11.98
N LEU A 14 -4.92 -7.63 11.72
CA LEU A 14 -3.76 -7.23 10.92
C LEU A 14 -2.50 -6.97 11.75
N ALA A 15 -2.52 -7.12 13.08
CA ALA A 15 -1.37 -6.85 13.94
C ALA A 15 -0.05 -7.49 13.45
N PRO A 16 -0.04 -8.75 12.94
CA PRO A 16 1.19 -9.35 12.42
C PRO A 16 1.78 -8.62 11.21
N TRP A 17 0.92 -7.99 10.38
CA TRP A 17 1.34 -7.28 9.18
C TRP A 17 1.87 -5.89 9.53
N LEU A 18 1.27 -5.24 10.52
CA LEU A 18 1.69 -3.93 11.02
C LEU A 18 3.09 -3.96 11.67
N ALA A 19 3.52 -5.13 12.15
CA ALA A 19 4.85 -5.34 12.73
C ALA A 19 5.97 -5.59 11.69
N LEU A 20 5.64 -5.71 10.40
CA LEU A 20 6.62 -6.02 9.36
C LEU A 20 7.58 -4.85 9.10
N THR A 21 8.84 -5.19 8.79
CA THR A 21 9.86 -4.24 8.35
C THR A 21 10.45 -4.71 7.02
N PRO A 22 10.42 -3.87 5.96
CA PRO A 22 9.81 -2.54 5.92
C PRO A 22 8.28 -2.59 6.07
N PRO A 23 7.63 -1.51 6.54
CA PRO A 23 6.18 -1.44 6.67
C PRO A 23 5.47 -1.76 5.36
N PRO A 24 4.33 -2.48 5.38
CA PRO A 24 3.52 -2.69 4.19
C PRO A 24 2.96 -1.38 3.66
N ARG A 25 2.69 -1.35 2.35
CA ARG A 25 1.94 -0.28 1.70
C ARG A 25 0.50 -0.70 1.51
N TRP A 26 -0.42 0.24 1.63
CA TRP A 26 -1.85 -0.03 1.67
C TRP A 26 -2.58 0.76 0.60
N TRP A 27 -3.43 0.10 -0.16
CA TRP A 27 -4.33 0.71 -1.14
C TRP A 27 -5.76 0.49 -0.69
N LEU A 28 -6.57 1.55 -0.67
CA LEU A 28 -7.98 1.47 -0.26
C LEU A 28 -8.84 2.41 -1.08
N ALA A 29 -10.13 2.13 -1.09
CA ALA A 29 -11.14 2.99 -1.67
C ALA A 29 -12.01 3.61 -0.57
N PRO A 30 -12.31 4.92 -0.59
CA PRO A 30 -13.09 5.56 0.48
C PRO A 30 -14.51 5.01 0.67
N THR A 31 -15.08 4.43 -0.39
CA THR A 31 -16.44 3.84 -0.35
C THR A 31 -16.42 2.36 0.04
N ASP A 32 -15.24 1.79 0.31
CA ASP A 32 -15.10 0.41 0.80
C ASP A 32 -15.61 0.29 2.24
N VAL A 33 -16.72 -0.40 2.42
CA VAL A 33 -17.34 -0.66 3.72
C VAL A 33 -16.58 -1.67 4.57
N PHE A 34 -15.70 -2.48 3.97
CA PHE A 34 -14.88 -3.48 4.65
C PHE A 34 -13.53 -2.91 5.12
N CYS A 35 -13.08 -1.83 4.48
CA CYS A 35 -11.90 -1.05 4.85
C CYS A 35 -12.26 0.44 4.95
N PRO A 36 -12.98 0.87 6.00
CA PRO A 36 -13.42 2.26 6.13
C PRO A 36 -12.26 3.25 6.15
N THR A 37 -12.49 4.45 5.62
CA THR A 37 -11.51 5.55 5.67
C THR A 37 -11.11 5.85 7.12
N GLY A 38 -9.80 6.01 7.40
CA GLY A 38 -9.27 6.28 8.74
C GLY A 38 -9.02 5.03 9.60
N ALA A 39 -9.46 3.85 9.15
CA ALA A 39 -9.34 2.63 9.95
C ALA A 39 -7.88 2.13 10.04
N LEU A 40 -7.09 2.24 8.97
CA LEU A 40 -5.67 1.88 9.00
C LEU A 40 -4.85 2.85 9.85
N GLU A 41 -5.16 4.14 9.78
CA GLU A 41 -4.55 5.18 10.62
C GLU A 41 -4.86 4.92 12.11
N SER A 42 -6.09 4.50 12.42
CA SER A 42 -6.49 4.11 13.79
C SER A 42 -5.73 2.87 14.30
N LEU A 43 -5.22 2.04 13.39
CA LEU A 43 -4.33 0.91 13.70
C LEU A 43 -2.84 1.32 13.75
N GLY A 44 -2.51 2.60 13.55
CA GLY A 44 -1.15 3.13 13.61
C GLY A 44 -0.39 3.08 12.29
N VAL A 45 -1.06 2.83 11.16
CA VAL A 45 -0.43 2.95 9.84
C VAL A 45 -0.17 4.43 9.53
N GLU A 46 1.11 4.76 9.28
CA GLU A 46 1.50 6.11 8.89
C GLU A 46 0.88 6.51 7.53
N PRO A 47 0.35 7.74 7.38
CA PRO A 47 -0.32 8.18 6.14
C PRO A 47 0.52 8.02 4.87
N ARG A 48 1.85 8.11 4.96
CA ARG A 48 2.77 7.91 3.81
C ARG A 48 2.75 6.49 3.22
N HIS A 49 2.20 5.52 3.95
CA HIS A 49 2.05 4.14 3.53
C HIS A 49 0.62 3.83 3.05
N ILE A 50 -0.28 4.82 3.02
CA ILE A 50 -1.68 4.67 2.62
C ILE A 50 -1.91 5.41 1.30
N HIS A 51 -2.48 4.69 0.34
CA HIS A 51 -2.78 5.16 -1.00
C HIS A 51 -4.29 5.05 -1.23
N VAL A 52 -4.92 6.16 -1.59
CA VAL A 52 -6.38 6.24 -1.75
C VAL A 52 -6.74 6.25 -3.23
N PHE A 53 -7.70 5.42 -3.61
CA PHE A 53 -8.30 5.36 -4.93
C PHE A 53 -9.71 5.98 -4.88
N PRO A 54 -9.84 7.29 -5.15
CA PRO A 54 -11.11 7.99 -5.04
C PRO A 54 -12.07 7.54 -6.15
N GLY A 55 -13.32 7.27 -5.79
CA GLY A 55 -14.37 6.85 -6.72
C GLY A 55 -14.52 5.34 -6.88
N ASP A 56 -13.59 4.56 -6.31
CA ASP A 56 -13.69 3.10 -6.27
C ASP A 56 -14.46 2.61 -5.04
N ASP A 57 -14.82 1.33 -5.08
CA ASP A 57 -15.30 0.50 -3.97
C ASP A 57 -14.28 -0.61 -3.65
N HIS A 58 -14.66 -1.56 -2.79
CA HIS A 58 -13.83 -2.71 -2.42
C HIS A 58 -13.29 -3.52 -3.63
N PHE A 59 -13.99 -3.48 -4.76
CA PHE A 59 -13.71 -4.32 -5.92
C PHE A 59 -12.91 -3.60 -7.01
N PHE A 60 -12.75 -2.27 -6.95
CA PHE A 60 -11.97 -1.48 -7.93
C PHE A 60 -12.37 -1.76 -9.39
N ARG A 61 -13.68 -1.91 -9.66
CA ARG A 61 -14.18 -2.35 -10.96
C ARG A 61 -13.88 -1.33 -12.06
N GLY A 62 -13.18 -1.76 -13.09
CA GLY A 62 -12.78 -0.92 -14.21
C GLY A 62 -11.51 -0.09 -13.96
N THR A 63 -10.95 -0.15 -12.74
CA THR A 63 -9.70 0.52 -12.36
C THR A 63 -8.60 -0.47 -11.98
N GLU A 64 -8.85 -1.78 -12.11
CA GLU A 64 -7.90 -2.84 -11.77
C GLU A 64 -6.53 -2.66 -12.44
N PRO A 65 -6.43 -2.29 -13.74
CA PRO A 65 -5.12 -2.04 -14.36
C PRO A 65 -4.38 -0.86 -13.73
N ALA A 66 -5.09 0.21 -13.36
CA ALA A 66 -4.50 1.39 -12.72
C ALA A 66 -4.03 1.07 -11.30
N LEU A 67 -4.83 0.30 -10.54
CA LEU A 67 -4.45 -0.20 -9.22
C LEU A 67 -3.20 -1.07 -9.30
N ALA A 68 -3.16 -2.03 -10.23
CA ALA A 68 -2.01 -2.91 -10.43
C ALA A 68 -0.74 -2.11 -10.77
N GLN A 69 -0.85 -1.10 -11.64
CA GLN A 69 0.27 -0.21 -11.96
C GLN A 69 0.76 0.58 -10.74
N ALA A 70 -0.14 1.11 -9.92
CA ALA A 70 0.23 1.84 -8.71
C ALA A 70 0.96 0.95 -7.70
N VAL A 71 0.45 -0.27 -7.48
CA VAL A 71 1.06 -1.26 -6.57
C VAL A 71 2.45 -1.66 -7.07
N LEU A 72 2.57 -2.05 -8.34
CA LEU A 72 3.84 -2.50 -8.91
C LEU A 72 4.85 -1.35 -9.00
N GLY A 73 4.42 -0.16 -9.42
CA GLY A 73 5.28 1.01 -9.52
C GLY A 73 5.89 1.41 -8.19
N ASP A 74 5.12 1.35 -7.11
CA ASP A 74 5.62 1.63 -5.77
C ASP A 74 6.58 0.52 -5.27
N LEU A 75 6.20 -0.75 -5.41
CA LEU A 75 7.01 -1.86 -4.93
C LEU A 75 8.34 -2.03 -5.69
N LEU A 76 8.33 -1.79 -7.00
CA LEU A 76 9.52 -1.85 -7.85
C LEU A 76 10.34 -0.56 -7.77
N GLY A 77 9.69 0.60 -7.63
CA GLY A 77 10.35 1.88 -7.40
C GLY A 77 11.08 1.92 -6.04
N ALA A 78 10.51 1.29 -5.01
CA ALA A 78 11.18 1.11 -3.72
C ALA A 78 12.38 0.14 -3.76
N ALA A 79 12.48 -0.70 -4.80
CA ALA A 79 13.65 -1.56 -5.03
C ALA A 79 14.78 -0.85 -5.79
N ALA A 80 14.51 0.35 -6.33
CA ALA A 80 15.46 1.18 -7.05
C ALA A 80 16.00 2.30 -6.15
N GLU A 81 16.64 1.96 -5.03
CA GLU A 81 17.66 2.88 -4.51
C GLU A 81 18.82 2.91 -5.52
N PRO A 82 19.40 4.08 -5.83
CA PRO A 82 20.58 4.13 -6.68
C PRO A 82 21.68 3.32 -6.01
N ILE A 83 22.19 2.30 -6.70
CA ILE A 83 23.47 1.71 -6.34
C ILE A 83 24.44 2.89 -6.27
N ALA A 84 24.93 3.20 -5.06
CA ALA A 84 26.00 4.17 -4.91
C ALA A 84 27.16 3.65 -5.76
N THR A 85 27.40 4.29 -6.90
CA THR A 85 28.58 4.04 -7.72
C THR A 85 29.76 4.62 -6.93
N GLU A 86 30.27 3.87 -5.95
CA GLU A 86 31.57 4.18 -5.38
C GLU A 86 32.60 4.12 -6.52
N GLY A 87 33.43 5.17 -6.55
CA GLY A 87 34.16 5.61 -7.73
C GLY A 87 35.03 4.54 -8.37
N ILE A 88 34.86 4.39 -9.68
CA ILE A 88 35.96 3.97 -10.54
C ILE A 88 36.69 5.26 -10.92
N SER A 89 37.70 5.62 -10.14
CA SER A 89 38.70 6.60 -10.57
C SER A 89 39.47 6.01 -11.75
N THR A 90 39.40 6.69 -12.89
CA THR A 90 40.33 6.51 -14.02
C THR A 90 41.68 7.13 -13.74
#